data_AF-G9FSG3-F1
#
_entry.id   AF-G9FSG3-F1
#
_cell.length_a   1.000
_cell.length_b   1.000
_cell.length_c   1.000
_cell.angle_alpha   90.00
_cell.angle_beta   90.00
_cell.angle_gamma   90.00
#
_symmetry.space_group_name_H-M   'P 1'
#
loop_
_entity.id
_entity.type
_entity.pdbx_description
1 polymer ?
#
loop_
_entity_poly.entity_id
_entity_poly.type
_entity_poly.pdbx_seq_one_letter_code
_entity_poly.pdbx_strand_id
1 'polypeptide(L)'
;DDNGYGWAIAKAFAAAGAEILVGTWVPALNIFETSLRRGEFDESCRLPNGSLMEIIKVYPLDAVYETPEDVPDDVRTNKRYSGASNWTMKEVAESVKNDFGSIDILVHSLANGP
;
A
#
# COMPACT_ATOMS: atom_id res chain seq x y z
N ASP A 1 1.54 -7.03 6.13
CA ASP A 1 0.72 -8.18 6.56
C ASP A 1 -0.55 -7.63 7.22
N ASP A 2 -1.34 -8.48 7.86
CA ASP A 2 -2.56 -8.13 8.58
C ASP A 2 -2.39 -8.00 10.10
N ASN A 3 -1.15 -7.95 10.59
CA ASN A 3 -0.82 -7.91 12.02
C ASN A 3 -0.47 -6.49 12.53
N GLY A 4 -0.19 -5.55 11.63
CA GLY A 4 0.25 -4.20 11.98
C GLY A 4 -0.88 -3.20 12.24
N TYR A 5 -0.52 -2.04 12.83
CA TYR A 5 -1.46 -0.93 13.06
C TYR A 5 -2.11 -0.42 11.77
N GLY A 6 -1.36 -0.38 10.66
CA GLY A 6 -1.89 0.06 9.37
C GLY A 6 -3.10 -0.77 8.92
N TRP A 7 -3.08 -2.08 9.16
CA TRP A 7 -4.20 -2.96 8.86
C TRP A 7 -5.41 -2.70 9.76
N ALA A 8 -5.18 -2.55 11.06
CA ALA A 8 -6.24 -2.23 12.02
C ALA A 8 -6.91 -0.89 11.72
N ILE A 9 -6.13 0.13 11.33
CA ILE A 9 -6.63 1.46 10.94
C ILE A 9 -7.43 1.36 9.64
N ALA A 10 -6.92 0.68 8.61
CA ALA A 10 -7.63 0.46 7.35
C ALA A 10 -8.99 -0.22 7.59
N LYS A 11 -9.02 -1.25 8.44
CA LYS A 11 -10.25 -1.95 8.83
C LYS A 11 -11.25 -1.04 9.52
N ALA A 12 -10.79 -0.15 10.41
CA ALA A 12 -11.66 0.81 11.09
C ALA A 12 -12.26 1.83 10.11
N PHE A 13 -11.48 2.33 9.16
CA PHE A 13 -11.98 3.23 8.11
C PHE A 13 -12.94 2.53 7.15
N ALA A 14 -12.65 1.30 6.75
CA ALA A 14 -13.56 0.50 5.92
C ALA A 14 -14.89 0.24 6.63
N ALA A 15 -14.87 -0.06 7.94
CA ALA A 15 -16.08 -0.20 8.74
C ALA A 15 -16.89 1.10 8.84
N ALA A 16 -16.24 2.26 8.73
CA ALA A 16 -16.86 3.58 8.66
C ALA A 16 -17.33 3.97 7.26
N GLY A 17 -17.12 3.12 6.24
CA GLY A 17 -17.56 3.33 4.86
C GLY A 17 -16.55 4.05 3.96
N ALA A 18 -15.28 4.16 4.37
CA ALA A 18 -14.24 4.72 3.52
C ALA A 18 -13.73 3.70 2.49
N GLU A 19 -13.37 4.20 1.31
CA GLU A 19 -12.60 3.46 0.32
C GLU A 19 -11.12 3.37 0.73
N ILE A 20 -10.49 2.19 0.55
CA ILE A 20 -9.15 1.91 1.07
C ILE A 20 -8.12 1.75 -0.06
N LEU A 21 -7.18 2.70 -0.12
CA LEU A 21 -5.96 2.62 -0.90
C LEU A 21 -4.79 2.25 0.00
N VAL A 22 -3.90 1.36 -0.46
CA VAL A 22 -2.74 0.91 0.32
C VAL A 22 -1.44 1.15 -0.45
N GLY A 23 -0.49 1.85 0.17
CA GLY A 23 0.91 1.88 -0.27
C GLY A 23 1.68 0.74 0.39
N THR A 24 2.20 -0.20 -0.40
CA THR A 24 2.94 -1.37 0.08
C THR A 24 4.41 -1.28 -0.29
N TRP A 25 5.29 -1.57 0.67
CA TRP A 25 6.73 -1.57 0.43
C TRP A 25 7.12 -2.51 -0.72
N VAL A 26 7.89 -2.01 -1.70
CA VAL A 26 8.16 -2.72 -2.96
C VAL A 26 8.68 -4.17 -2.75
N PRO A 27 9.68 -4.43 -1.89
CA PRO A 27 10.09 -5.79 -1.52
C PRO A 27 9.01 -6.73 -0.95
N ALA A 28 7.96 -6.17 -0.34
CA ALA A 28 6.85 -6.93 0.25
C ALA A 28 5.60 -6.99 -0.64
N LEU A 29 5.60 -6.29 -1.77
CA LEU A 29 4.43 -6.16 -2.64
C LEU A 29 3.91 -7.51 -3.14
N ASN A 30 4.78 -8.30 -3.77
CA ASN A 30 4.36 -9.56 -4.40
C ASN A 30 3.78 -10.57 -3.40
N ILE A 31 4.37 -10.67 -2.20
CA ILE A 31 3.87 -11.56 -1.16
C ILE A 31 2.53 -11.04 -0.62
N PHE A 32 2.41 -9.74 -0.37
CA PHE A 32 1.19 -9.13 0.12
C PHE A 32 0.02 -9.33 -0.84
N GLU A 33 0.19 -8.99 -2.13
CA GLU A 33 -0.87 -9.17 -3.11
C GLU A 33 -1.22 -10.64 -3.34
N THR A 34 -0.24 -11.54 -3.27
CA THR A 34 -0.49 -12.98 -3.42
C THR A 34 -1.30 -13.51 -2.25
N SER A 35 -0.96 -13.14 -1.01
CA SER A 35 -1.74 -13.49 0.18
C SER A 35 -3.15 -12.92 0.12
N LEU A 36 -3.31 -11.66 -0.32
CA LEU A 36 -4.61 -11.03 -0.51
C LEU A 36 -5.45 -11.78 -1.55
N ARG A 37 -4.90 -12.08 -2.73
CA ARG A 37 -5.60 -12.84 -3.80
C ARG A 37 -5.97 -14.26 -3.40
N ARG A 38 -5.18 -14.89 -2.52
CA ARG A 38 -5.43 -16.25 -2.03
C ARG A 38 -6.43 -16.30 -0.86
N GLY A 39 -6.94 -15.14 -0.42
CA GLY A 39 -7.87 -15.05 0.70
C GLY A 39 -7.22 -15.33 2.06
N GLU A 40 -5.89 -15.23 2.17
CA GLU A 40 -5.19 -15.47 3.44
C GLU A 40 -5.55 -14.44 4.52
N PHE A 41 -6.09 -13.29 4.10
CA PHE A 41 -6.54 -12.21 4.98
C PHE A 41 -8.07 -12.16 5.17
N ASP A 42 -8.84 -13.12 4.66
CA ASP A 42 -10.31 -13.05 4.67
C ASP A 42 -10.89 -12.94 6.09
N GLU A 43 -10.32 -13.66 7.05
CA GLU A 43 -10.73 -13.58 8.46
C GLU A 43 -10.43 -12.21 9.05
N SER A 44 -9.24 -11.66 8.80
CA SER A 44 -8.84 -10.35 9.33
C SER A 44 -9.54 -9.19 8.61
N CYS A 45 -9.98 -9.37 7.36
CA CYS A 45 -10.81 -8.42 6.59
C CYS A 45 -12.27 -8.33 7.09
N ARG A 46 -12.76 -9.28 7.90
CA ARG A 46 -14.18 -9.30 8.30
C ARG A 46 -14.58 -8.07 9.13
N LEU A 47 -15.54 -7.29 8.62
CA LEU A 47 -16.08 -6.08 9.23
C LEU A 47 -17.25 -6.40 10.19
N PRO A 48 -17.62 -5.47 11.10
CA PRO A 48 -18.72 -5.67 12.04
C PRO A 48 -20.10 -5.93 11.40
N ASN A 49 -20.31 -5.42 10.19
CA ASN A 49 -21.53 -5.64 9.40
C ASN A 49 -21.55 -7.01 8.68
N GLY A 50 -20.50 -7.82 8.82
CA GLY A 50 -20.36 -9.13 8.19
C GLY A 50 -19.73 -9.14 6.80
N SER A 51 -19.53 -7.98 6.16
CA SER A 51 -18.81 -7.89 4.88
C SER A 51 -17.30 -7.99 5.09
N LEU A 52 -16.55 -8.06 3.98
CA LEU A 52 -15.08 -7.98 4.01
C LEU A 52 -14.65 -6.54 3.67
N MET A 53 -13.59 -6.07 4.33
CA MET A 53 -12.84 -4.89 3.90
C MET A 53 -12.33 -5.13 2.48
N GLU A 54 -12.57 -4.18 1.59
CA GLU A 54 -12.05 -4.18 0.23
C GLU A 54 -10.89 -3.18 0.12
N ILE A 55 -9.76 -3.65 -0.39
CA ILE A 55 -8.64 -2.79 -0.78
C ILE A 55 -8.81 -2.51 -2.27
N ILE A 56 -9.23 -1.30 -2.62
CA ILE A 56 -9.62 -0.97 -4.00
C ILE A 56 -8.40 -0.82 -4.93
N LYS A 57 -7.24 -0.43 -4.38
CA LYS A 57 -5.96 -0.42 -5.11
C LYS A 57 -4.77 -0.51 -4.17
N VAL A 58 -3.78 -1.28 -4.60
CA VAL A 58 -2.46 -1.36 -3.96
C VAL A 58 -1.47 -0.62 -4.85
N TYR A 59 -0.71 0.31 -4.27
CA TYR A 59 0.40 0.99 -4.93
C TYR A 59 1.72 0.44 -4.39
N PRO A 60 2.71 0.13 -5.26
CA PRO A 60 4.07 -0.06 -4.80
C PRO A 60 4.58 1.28 -4.25
N LEU A 61 5.23 1.27 -3.10
CA LEU A 61 5.75 2.49 -2.47
C LEU A 61 7.08 2.19 -1.80
N ASP A 62 8.07 3.05 -1.98
CA ASP A 62 9.20 3.17 -1.07
C ASP A 62 9.33 4.62 -0.63
N ALA A 63 8.92 4.88 0.62
CA ALA A 63 8.85 6.21 1.20
C ALA A 63 10.23 6.82 1.54
N VAL A 64 11.32 6.09 1.30
CA VAL A 64 12.68 6.63 1.43
C VAL A 64 13.02 7.56 0.25
N TYR A 65 12.41 7.34 -0.91
CA TYR A 65 12.74 8.07 -2.15
C TYR A 65 11.58 9.00 -2.53
N GLU A 66 11.88 10.30 -2.65
CA GLU A 66 10.89 11.30 -3.03
C GLU A 66 10.59 11.23 -4.52
N THR A 67 11.65 11.13 -5.34
CA THR A 67 11.60 11.16 -6.81
C THR A 67 12.49 10.08 -7.43
N PRO A 68 12.30 9.71 -8.71
CA PRO A 68 13.14 8.71 -9.39
C PRO A 68 14.64 9.05 -9.42
N GLU A 69 14.98 10.33 -9.36
CA GLU A 69 16.34 10.85 -9.32
C GLU A 69 17.05 10.53 -7.99
N ASP A 70 16.29 10.34 -6.90
CA ASP A 70 16.83 10.00 -5.57
C ASP A 70 17.21 8.53 -5.45
N VAL A 71 16.82 7.70 -6.42
CA VAL A 71 16.98 6.25 -6.39
C VAL A 71 18.40 5.85 -6.84
N PRO A 72 19.20 5.23 -5.97
CA PRO A 72 20.49 4.66 -6.35
C PRO A 72 20.37 3.55 -7.40
N ASP A 73 21.36 3.42 -8.29
CA ASP A 73 21.33 2.43 -9.37
C ASP A 73 21.26 0.98 -8.88
N ASP A 74 21.87 0.66 -7.74
CA ASP A 74 21.83 -0.66 -7.12
C ASP A 74 20.42 -1.00 -6.61
N VAL A 75 19.65 -0.01 -6.16
CA VAL A 75 18.23 -0.17 -5.80
C VAL A 75 17.38 -0.32 -7.06
N ARG A 76 17.59 0.54 -8.07
CA ARG A 76 16.85 0.50 -9.35
C ARG A 76 17.00 -0.85 -10.07
N THR A 77 18.19 -1.42 -10.05
CA THR A 77 18.51 -2.71 -10.71
C THR A 77 18.24 -3.93 -9.81
N ASN A 78 17.85 -3.72 -8.55
CA ASN A 78 17.52 -4.81 -7.64
C ASN A 78 16.27 -5.56 -8.14
N LYS A 79 16.34 -6.89 -8.15
CA LYS A 79 15.23 -7.76 -8.61
C LYS A 79 13.90 -7.52 -7.89
N ARG A 80 13.93 -7.02 -6.66
CA ARG A 80 12.73 -6.69 -5.88
C ARG A 80 12.02 -5.44 -6.41
N TYR A 81 12.76 -4.50 -6.99
CA TYR A 81 12.24 -3.24 -7.52
C TYR A 81 12.02 -3.27 -9.03
N SER A 82 12.81 -4.05 -9.77
CA SER A 82 12.77 -4.10 -11.24
C SER A 82 11.42 -4.55 -11.82
N GLY A 83 10.57 -5.20 -11.02
CA GLY A 83 9.23 -5.64 -11.42
C GLY A 83 8.11 -4.63 -11.13
N ALA A 84 8.42 -3.50 -10.50
CA ALA A 84 7.47 -2.45 -10.15
C ALA A 84 7.87 -1.12 -10.79
N SER A 85 6.88 -0.27 -11.06
CA SER A 85 7.07 1.11 -11.51
C SER A 85 6.28 2.08 -10.63
N ASN A 86 6.57 3.36 -10.72
CA ASN A 86 5.85 4.44 -10.03
C ASN A 86 5.78 4.26 -8.51
N TRP A 87 6.93 4.01 -7.89
CA TRP A 87 6.99 3.63 -6.47
C TRP A 87 7.70 4.65 -5.58
N THR A 88 8.22 5.75 -6.15
CA THR A 88 8.67 6.89 -5.35
C THR A 88 7.48 7.70 -4.85
N MET A 89 7.64 8.50 -3.78
CA MET A 89 6.52 9.22 -3.16
C MET A 89 5.77 10.10 -4.16
N LYS A 90 6.50 10.83 -5.01
CA LYS A 90 5.90 11.70 -6.02
C LYS A 90 5.12 10.93 -7.08
N GLU A 91 5.68 9.83 -7.59
CA GLU A 91 5.01 9.00 -8.60
C GLU A 91 3.74 8.34 -8.05
N VAL A 92 3.74 7.90 -6.80
CA VAL A 92 2.54 7.34 -6.15
C VAL A 92 1.48 8.42 -5.95
N ALA A 93 1.87 9.62 -5.49
CA ALA A 93 0.94 10.73 -5.35
C ALA A 93 0.30 11.14 -6.69
N GLU A 94 1.09 11.18 -7.77
CA GLU A 94 0.60 11.43 -9.13
C GLU A 94 -0.31 10.29 -9.62
N SER A 95 0.03 9.03 -9.33
CA SER A 95 -0.79 7.88 -9.69
C SER A 95 -2.15 7.92 -8.98
N VAL A 96 -2.19 8.18 -7.68
CA VAL A 96 -3.43 8.35 -6.91
C VAL A 96 -4.27 9.50 -7.47
N LYS A 97 -3.66 10.63 -7.78
CA LYS A 97 -4.35 11.77 -8.39
C LYS A 97 -4.94 11.41 -9.76
N ASN A 98 -4.23 10.65 -10.58
CA ASN A 98 -4.71 10.24 -11.90
C ASN A 98 -5.84 9.21 -11.81
N ASP A 99 -5.79 8.30 -10.84
CA ASP A 99 -6.78 7.24 -10.67
C ASP A 99 -8.07 7.73 -9.98
N PHE A 100 -7.94 8.59 -8.96
CA PHE A 100 -9.03 8.97 -8.05
C PHE A 100 -9.27 10.48 -7.93
N GLY A 101 -8.37 11.31 -8.46
CA GLY A 101 -8.45 12.78 -8.37
C GLY A 101 -7.96 13.33 -7.03
N SER A 102 -8.57 12.88 -5.92
CA SER A 102 -8.27 13.35 -4.56
C SER A 102 -8.41 12.24 -3.52
N ILE A 103 -7.84 12.48 -2.34
CA ILE A 103 -8.05 11.68 -1.13
C ILE A 103 -8.46 12.60 0.02
N ASP A 104 -9.25 12.08 0.96
CA ASP A 104 -9.70 12.84 2.13
C ASP A 104 -8.83 12.61 3.37
N ILE A 105 -8.20 11.43 3.47
CA ILE A 105 -7.45 10.98 4.64
C ILE A 105 -6.12 10.38 4.19
N LEU A 106 -5.04 10.80 4.85
CA LEU A 106 -3.72 10.19 4.70
C LEU A 106 -3.32 9.53 6.02
N VAL A 107 -3.02 8.23 5.98
CA VAL A 107 -2.52 7.47 7.13
C VAL A 107 -1.06 7.11 6.89
N HIS A 108 -0.18 7.53 7.79
CA HIS A 108 1.22 7.11 7.81
C HIS A 108 1.42 6.03 8.88
N SER A 109 1.59 4.77 8.46
CA SER A 109 1.79 3.62 9.35
C SER A 109 3.01 2.78 8.94
N LEU A 110 4.13 3.45 8.66
CA LEU A 110 5.41 2.82 8.42
C LEU A 110 6.46 3.42 9.36
N ALA A 111 7.48 2.63 9.68
CA ALA A 111 8.65 3.09 10.39
C ALA A 111 9.81 2.17 10.00
N ASN A 112 10.85 2.75 9.44
CA ASN A 112 12.17 2.15 9.31
C ASN A 112 13.12 3.34 9.52
N GLY A 113 13.74 3.39 10.71
CA GLY A 113 14.70 4.46 11.01
C GLY A 113 16.03 4.21 10.27
N PRO A 114 16.83 5.26 10.02
CA PRO A 114 18.28 5.07 10.01
C PRO A 114 18.78 4.54 11.37
#